data_AF-A0A2T7U822-F1
#
_entry.id   AF-A0A2T7U822-F1
#
_cell.length_a   1.000
_cell.length_b   1.000
_cell.length_c   1.000
_cell.angle_alpha   90.00
_cell.angle_beta   90.00
_cell.angle_gamma   90.00
#
_symmetry.space_group_name_H-M   'P 1'
#
loop_
_entity.id
_entity.type
_entity.pdbx_description
1 polymer ?
#
loop_
_entity_poly.entity_id
_entity_poly.type
_entity_poly.pdbx_seq_one_letter_code
_entity_poly.pdbx_strand_id
1 'polypeptide(L)'
;MSDKDQNFELHKLGLQQQFDAGKTLDQIEFEREKLERAKILEASKEYARQVHDYSMQYEKHLKEYGQLALRTIFLLNGGAIVALLTFIGGTLGKSSGAITLAPALFVPAFTKYALGLICTALSMLFAYVNYMFHHRTTAGPGDLANNMMKLQEQWPGNYTNANSRGTGISFWLALLLGSGALGFFAWGCFQVANVLSSLKIELPVLV
;
A
#
# COMPACT_ATOMS: atom_id res chain seq x y z
N MET A 1 36.04 -59.51 56.57
CA MET A 1 34.74 -58.92 56.17
C MET A 1 33.75 -60.05 56.05
N SER A 2 32.58 -59.92 56.68
CA SER A 2 31.51 -60.91 56.53
C SER A 2 30.95 -60.78 55.11
N ASP A 3 30.54 -61.89 54.50
CA ASP A 3 29.89 -61.92 53.17
C ASP A 3 28.66 -60.97 53.11
N LYS A 4 28.04 -60.70 54.27
CA LYS A 4 26.97 -59.72 54.43
C LYS A 4 27.43 -58.26 54.22
N ASP A 5 28.65 -57.92 54.64
CA ASP A 5 29.19 -56.55 54.50
C ASP A 5 29.53 -56.25 53.03
N GLN A 6 30.03 -57.25 52.29
CA GLN A 6 30.33 -57.12 50.86
C GLN A 6 29.05 -56.91 50.03
N ASN A 7 27.99 -57.66 50.32
CA ASN A 7 26.70 -57.50 49.66
C ASN A 7 26.06 -56.13 49.94
N PHE A 8 26.23 -55.59 51.15
CA PHE A 8 25.75 -54.27 51.51
C PHE A 8 26.45 -53.14 50.74
N GLU A 9 27.78 -53.18 50.64
CA GLU A 9 28.55 -52.19 49.87
C GLU A 9 28.25 -52.26 48.36
N LEU A 10 28.07 -53.46 47.80
CA LEU A 10 27.64 -53.62 46.41
C LEU A 10 26.26 -53.02 46.15
N HIS A 11 25.31 -53.23 47.06
CA HIS A 11 23.97 -52.65 46.95
C HIS A 11 24.01 -51.11 47.06
N LYS A 12 24.82 -50.58 47.96
CA LYS A 12 25.03 -49.13 48.11
C LYS A 12 25.64 -48.50 46.86
N LEU A 13 26.64 -49.15 46.25
CA LEU A 13 27.21 -48.72 44.97
C LEU A 13 26.17 -48.72 43.84
N GLY A 14 25.32 -49.74 43.77
CA GLY A 14 24.22 -49.79 42.81
C GLY A 14 23.22 -48.65 42.99
N LEU A 15 22.83 -48.32 44.23
CA LEU A 15 21.94 -47.20 44.52
C LEU A 15 22.59 -45.85 44.18
N GLN A 16 23.88 -45.67 44.46
CA GLN A 16 24.60 -44.45 44.12
C GLN A 16 24.66 -44.26 42.60
N GLN A 17 24.95 -45.33 41.84
CA GLN A 17 24.93 -45.30 40.38
C GLN A 17 23.55 -44.97 39.82
N GLN A 18 22.48 -45.52 40.39
CA GLN A 18 21.12 -45.19 39.99
C GLN A 18 20.76 -43.73 40.28
N PHE A 19 21.18 -43.21 41.43
CA PHE A 19 20.96 -41.81 41.81
C PHE A 19 21.72 -40.85 40.88
N ASP A 20 22.99 -41.13 40.60
CA ASP A 20 23.81 -40.31 39.70
C ASP A 20 23.31 -40.37 38.25
N ALA A 21 22.82 -41.55 37.81
CA ALA A 21 22.17 -41.71 36.51
C ALA A 21 20.87 -40.89 36.42
N GLY A 22 20.02 -40.93 37.45
CA GLY A 22 18.80 -40.12 37.51
C GLY A 22 19.09 -38.63 37.43
N LYS A 23 20.07 -38.14 38.21
CA LYS A 23 20.48 -36.73 38.18
C LYS A 23 21.00 -36.29 36.80
N THR A 24 21.69 -37.18 36.08
CA THR A 24 22.20 -36.90 34.73
C THR A 24 21.05 -36.82 33.72
N LEU A 25 20.04 -37.68 33.83
CA LEU A 25 18.85 -37.65 32.97
C LEU A 25 18.07 -36.34 33.14
N ASP A 26 17.84 -35.91 34.38
CA ASP A 26 17.14 -34.64 34.65
C ASP A 26 17.87 -33.44 34.04
N GLN A 27 19.21 -33.42 34.09
CA GLN A 27 20.02 -32.37 33.46
C GLN A 27 19.90 -32.36 31.94
N ILE A 28 19.89 -33.54 31.31
CA ILE A 28 19.73 -33.67 29.85
C ILE A 28 18.34 -33.20 29.43
N GLU A 29 17.29 -33.55 30.16
CA GLU A 29 15.92 -33.13 29.87
C GLU A 29 15.77 -31.61 30.00
N PHE A 30 16.35 -31.02 31.05
CA PHE A 30 16.35 -29.57 31.24
C PHE A 30 17.06 -28.81 30.10
N GLU A 31 18.25 -29.26 29.68
CA GLU A 31 18.97 -28.65 28.56
C GLU A 31 18.23 -28.82 27.22
N ARG A 32 17.56 -29.97 27.03
CA ARG A 32 16.72 -30.21 25.86
C ARG A 32 15.54 -29.23 25.82
N GLU A 33 14.83 -29.04 26.94
CA GLU A 33 13.72 -28.10 27.03
C GLU A 33 14.17 -26.67 26.74
N LYS A 34 15.32 -26.27 27.30
CA LYS A 34 15.92 -24.95 27.05
C LYS A 34 16.27 -24.75 25.58
N LEU A 35 16.82 -25.77 24.91
CA LEU A 35 17.10 -25.74 23.48
C LEU A 35 15.82 -25.65 22.64
N GLU A 36 14.78 -26.40 22.98
CA GLU A 36 13.49 -26.36 22.28
C GLU A 36 12.83 -24.98 22.42
N ARG A 37 12.84 -24.38 23.63
CA ARG A 37 12.36 -23.00 23.85
C ARG A 37 13.16 -21.97 23.04
N ALA A 38 14.48 -22.12 22.96
CA ALA A 38 15.33 -21.25 22.15
C ALA A 38 14.97 -21.33 20.66
N LYS A 39 14.76 -22.53 20.13
CA LYS A 39 14.34 -22.77 18.73
C LYS A 39 12.96 -22.15 18.43
N ILE A 40 11.99 -22.31 19.32
CA ILE A 40 10.65 -21.71 19.14
C ILE A 40 10.73 -20.18 19.10
N LEU A 41 11.57 -19.59 19.97
CA LEU A 41 11.77 -18.14 20.01
C LEU A 41 12.49 -17.64 18.75
N GLU A 42 13.47 -18.37 18.24
CA GLU A 42 14.14 -18.07 16.98
C GLU A 42 13.19 -18.17 15.78
N ALA A 43 12.39 -19.23 15.69
CA ALA A 43 11.38 -19.39 14.65
C ALA A 43 10.33 -18.27 14.69
N SER A 44 9.92 -17.84 15.89
CA SER A 44 8.97 -16.73 16.07
C SER A 44 9.56 -15.39 15.63
N LYS A 45 10.85 -15.15 15.91
CA LYS A 45 11.57 -13.97 15.41
C LYS A 45 11.67 -13.95 13.89
N GLU A 46 11.98 -15.09 13.30
CA GLU A 46 12.11 -15.21 11.85
C GLU A 46 10.76 -15.02 11.15
N TYR A 47 9.69 -15.62 11.69
CA TYR A 47 8.33 -15.39 11.22
C TYR A 47 7.95 -13.90 11.29
N ALA A 48 8.24 -13.24 12.42
CA ALA A 48 7.98 -11.80 12.57
C ALA A 48 8.73 -10.95 11.54
N ARG A 49 9.99 -11.30 11.22
CA ARG A 49 10.75 -10.64 10.16
C ARG A 49 10.12 -10.84 8.79
N GLN A 50 9.76 -12.08 8.44
CA GLN A 50 9.13 -12.38 7.15
C GLN A 50 7.80 -11.64 6.97
N VAL A 51 6.97 -11.59 8.01
CA VAL A 51 5.70 -10.83 7.98
C VAL A 51 5.96 -9.33 7.82
N HIS A 52 6.96 -8.79 8.52
CA HIS A 52 7.34 -7.39 8.39
C HIS A 52 7.86 -7.06 6.99
N ASP A 53 8.77 -7.87 6.45
CA ASP A 53 9.33 -7.69 5.11
C ASP A 53 8.24 -7.79 4.03
N TYR A 54 7.32 -8.74 4.18
CA TYR A 54 6.16 -8.87 3.30
C TYR A 54 5.27 -7.63 3.36
N SER A 55 4.99 -7.10 4.55
CA SER A 55 4.22 -5.86 4.73
C SER A 55 4.90 -4.67 4.05
N MET A 56 6.22 -4.54 4.20
CA MET A 56 7.01 -3.47 3.58
C MET A 56 6.99 -3.55 2.05
N GLN A 57 7.10 -4.77 1.50
CA GLN A 57 7.00 -5.00 0.06
C GLN A 57 5.60 -4.68 -0.47
N TYR A 58 4.56 -5.14 0.23
CA TYR A 58 3.17 -4.85 -0.14
C TYR A 58 2.88 -3.34 -0.17
N GLU A 59 3.30 -2.62 0.87
CA GLU A 59 3.16 -1.16 0.91
C GLU A 59 3.88 -0.46 -0.24
N LYS A 60 5.10 -0.92 -0.57
CA LYS A 60 5.88 -0.36 -1.67
C LYS A 60 5.15 -0.55 -3.00
N HIS A 61 4.69 -1.76 -3.29
CA HIS A 61 3.96 -2.04 -4.51
C HIS A 61 2.65 -1.26 -4.60
N LEU A 62 1.90 -1.16 -3.51
CA LEU A 62 0.66 -0.38 -3.48
C LEU A 62 0.91 1.11 -3.81
N LYS A 63 1.98 1.70 -3.28
CA LYS A 63 2.40 3.08 -3.58
C LYS A 63 2.80 3.24 -5.05
N GLU A 64 3.58 2.31 -5.58
CA GLU A 64 4.02 2.33 -6.98
C GLU A 64 2.82 2.25 -7.95
N TYR A 65 1.88 1.32 -7.71
CA TYR A 65 0.67 1.19 -8.51
C TYR A 65 -0.24 2.43 -8.42
N GLY A 66 -0.45 2.96 -7.22
CA GLY A 66 -1.25 4.17 -7.02
C GLY A 66 -0.65 5.38 -7.74
N GLN A 67 0.67 5.55 -7.66
CA GLN A 67 1.36 6.64 -8.34
C GLN A 67 1.32 6.49 -9.86
N LEU A 68 1.45 5.26 -10.37
CA LEU A 68 1.31 4.97 -11.80
C LEU A 68 -0.09 5.31 -12.31
N ALA A 69 -1.14 4.94 -11.57
CA ALA A 69 -2.53 5.26 -11.92
C ALA A 69 -2.77 6.77 -11.97
N LEU A 70 -2.35 7.52 -10.95
CA LEU A 70 -2.52 8.98 -10.90
C LEU A 70 -1.73 9.69 -12.02
N ARG A 71 -0.50 9.25 -12.31
CA ARG A 71 0.28 9.75 -13.46
C ARG A 71 -0.44 9.49 -14.77
N THR A 72 -1.04 8.31 -14.93
CA THR A 72 -1.78 7.95 -16.14
C THR A 72 -3.00 8.85 -16.32
N ILE A 73 -3.80 9.08 -15.27
CA ILE A 73 -4.96 9.98 -15.32
C ILE A 73 -4.54 11.43 -15.61
N PHE A 74 -3.42 11.88 -15.03
CA PHE A 74 -2.86 13.21 -15.29
C PHE A 74 -2.45 13.36 -16.76
N LEU A 75 -1.67 12.42 -17.29
CA LEU A 75 -1.24 12.40 -18.68
C LEU A 75 -2.41 12.31 -19.65
N LEU A 76 -3.45 11.57 -19.29
CA LEU A 76 -4.63 11.38 -20.10
C LEU A 76 -5.43 12.70 -20.22
N ASN A 77 -5.66 13.42 -19.11
CA ASN A 77 -6.30 14.74 -19.15
C ASN A 77 -5.43 15.79 -19.85
N GLY A 78 -4.13 15.84 -19.56
CA GLY A 78 -3.20 16.78 -20.19
C GLY A 78 -3.01 16.51 -21.69
N GLY A 79 -2.90 15.24 -22.06
CA GLY A 79 -2.81 14.79 -23.44
C GLY A 79 -4.05 15.12 -24.26
N ALA A 80 -5.24 15.03 -23.66
CA ALA A 80 -6.48 15.45 -24.30
C ALA A 80 -6.51 16.94 -24.63
N ILE A 81 -6.01 17.79 -23.71
CA ILE A 81 -5.87 19.24 -23.93
C ILE A 81 -4.91 19.52 -25.10
N VAL A 82 -3.73 18.88 -25.10
CA VAL A 82 -2.74 19.06 -26.17
C VAL A 82 -3.27 18.57 -27.51
N ALA A 83 -3.95 17.42 -27.54
CA ALA A 83 -4.58 16.88 -28.74
C ALA A 83 -5.65 17.83 -29.30
N LEU A 84 -6.49 18.40 -28.44
CA LEU A 84 -7.50 19.39 -28.84
C LEU A 84 -6.87 20.68 -29.39
N LEU A 85 -5.84 21.21 -28.72
CA LEU A 85 -5.13 22.40 -29.20
C LEU A 85 -4.49 22.15 -30.57
N THR A 86 -3.88 20.98 -30.74
CA THR A 86 -3.28 20.55 -32.01
C THR A 86 -4.34 20.44 -33.11
N PHE A 87 -5.49 19.86 -32.79
CA PHE A 87 -6.63 19.76 -33.70
C PHE A 87 -7.13 21.15 -34.13
N ILE A 88 -7.39 22.05 -33.18
CA ILE A 88 -7.85 23.41 -33.46
C ILE A 88 -6.82 24.15 -34.32
N GLY A 89 -5.54 24.11 -33.96
CA GLY A 89 -4.46 24.74 -34.74
C GLY A 89 -4.38 24.20 -36.18
N GLY A 90 -4.53 22.89 -36.36
CA GLY A 90 -4.56 22.25 -37.67
C GLY A 90 -5.77 22.64 -38.53
N THR A 91 -6.93 22.90 -37.90
CA THR A 91 -8.13 23.37 -38.62
C THR A 91 -8.03 24.84 -39.02
N LEU A 92 -7.53 25.71 -38.14
CA LEU A 92 -7.37 27.15 -38.42
C LEU A 92 -6.35 27.41 -39.54
N GLY A 93 -5.31 26.57 -39.65
CA GLY A 93 -4.31 26.72 -40.71
C GLY A 93 -4.80 26.34 -42.12
N LYS A 94 -5.95 25.66 -42.26
CA LYS A 94 -6.46 25.15 -43.53
C LYS A 94 -7.74 25.84 -44.02
N SER A 95 -8.34 26.73 -43.23
CA SER A 95 -9.62 27.37 -43.57
C SER A 95 -9.45 28.55 -44.53
N SER A 96 -9.10 28.29 -45.79
CA SER A 96 -9.21 29.26 -46.89
C SER A 96 -10.62 29.28 -47.53
N GLY A 97 -11.55 28.43 -47.08
CA GLY A 97 -12.94 28.45 -47.53
C GLY A 97 -13.90 27.64 -46.64
N ALA A 98 -15.02 28.26 -46.30
CA ALA A 98 -16.26 27.69 -45.76
C ALA A 98 -16.37 27.25 -44.29
N ILE A 99 -15.39 26.59 -43.65
CA ILE A 99 -15.59 26.08 -42.28
C ILE A 99 -14.94 26.99 -41.24
N THR A 100 -15.72 27.93 -40.70
CA THR A 100 -15.28 28.78 -39.57
C THR A 100 -15.51 28.02 -38.27
N LEU A 101 -14.52 27.24 -37.85
CA LEU A 101 -14.56 26.53 -36.56
C LEU A 101 -14.42 27.57 -35.43
N ALA A 102 -15.51 27.88 -34.72
CA ALA A 102 -15.45 28.80 -33.60
C ALA A 102 -14.72 28.14 -32.41
N PRO A 103 -13.52 28.61 -31.98
CA PRO A 103 -12.79 28.00 -30.86
C PRO A 103 -13.60 28.00 -29.55
N ALA A 104 -14.56 28.92 -29.44
CA ALA A 104 -15.50 29.03 -28.33
C ALA A 104 -16.28 27.72 -28.05
N LEU A 105 -16.54 26.90 -29.07
CA LEU A 105 -17.27 25.62 -28.91
C LEU A 105 -16.48 24.59 -28.09
N PHE A 106 -15.15 24.69 -28.05
CA PHE A 106 -14.28 23.76 -27.31
C PHE A 106 -13.98 24.20 -25.88
N VAL A 107 -14.27 25.46 -25.52
CA VAL A 107 -14.10 26.00 -24.16
C VAL A 107 -14.72 25.09 -23.08
N PRO A 108 -15.97 24.62 -23.19
CA PRO A 108 -16.53 23.70 -22.19
C PRO A 108 -15.72 22.40 -22.06
N ALA A 109 -15.23 21.83 -23.16
CA ALA A 109 -14.38 20.63 -23.09
C ALA A 109 -13.05 20.90 -22.37
N PHE A 110 -12.39 22.03 -22.67
CA PHE A 110 -11.16 22.44 -21.98
C PHE A 110 -11.35 22.61 -20.48
N THR A 111 -12.45 23.25 -20.06
CA THR A 111 -12.73 23.43 -18.62
C THR A 111 -12.88 22.08 -17.91
N LYS A 112 -13.47 21.07 -18.55
CA LYS A 112 -13.63 19.73 -17.96
C LYS A 112 -12.27 19.03 -17.81
N TYR A 113 -11.42 19.04 -18.84
CA TYR A 113 -10.08 18.44 -18.71
C TYR A 113 -9.21 19.18 -17.69
N ALA A 114 -9.31 20.51 -17.61
CA ALA A 114 -8.60 21.31 -16.60
C ALA A 114 -9.06 20.98 -15.17
N LEU A 115 -10.38 20.83 -14.95
CA LEU A 115 -10.91 20.36 -13.67
C LEU A 115 -10.41 18.93 -13.36
N GLY A 116 -10.34 18.05 -14.36
CA GLY A 116 -9.74 16.72 -14.24
C GLY A 116 -8.29 16.76 -13.75
N LEU A 117 -7.46 17.65 -14.30
CA LEU A 117 -6.07 17.86 -13.85
C LEU A 117 -6.01 18.36 -12.40
N ILE A 118 -6.84 19.34 -12.03
CA ILE A 118 -6.89 19.88 -10.66
C ILE A 118 -7.31 18.78 -9.67
N CYS A 119 -8.37 18.02 -9.98
CA CYS A 119 -8.81 16.89 -9.16
C CYS A 119 -7.72 15.82 -9.00
N THR A 120 -6.96 15.53 -10.07
CA THR A 120 -5.86 14.57 -10.02
C THR A 120 -4.71 15.08 -9.13
N ALA A 121 -4.36 16.35 -9.23
CA ALA A 121 -3.34 16.98 -8.37
C ALA A 121 -3.76 16.99 -6.89
N LEU A 122 -5.02 17.32 -6.60
CA LEU A 122 -5.56 17.25 -5.24
C LEU A 122 -5.61 15.81 -4.73
N SER A 123 -5.99 14.84 -5.56
CA SER A 123 -5.94 13.41 -5.20
C SER A 123 -4.54 12.97 -4.81
N MET A 124 -3.50 13.36 -5.58
CA MET A 124 -2.10 13.12 -5.22
C MET A 124 -1.71 13.76 -3.88
N LEU A 125 -2.15 14.99 -3.61
CA LEU A 125 -1.91 15.67 -2.34
C LEU A 125 -2.55 14.92 -1.16
N PHE A 126 -3.81 14.51 -1.29
CA PHE A 126 -4.50 13.75 -0.24
C PHE A 126 -3.91 12.34 -0.04
N ALA A 127 -3.43 11.69 -1.10
CA ALA A 127 -2.69 10.45 -0.99
C ALA A 127 -1.39 10.63 -0.18
N TYR A 128 -0.68 11.74 -0.38
CA TYR A 128 0.50 12.07 0.43
C TYR A 128 0.15 12.33 1.90
N VAL A 129 -0.92 13.08 2.16
CA VAL A 129 -1.41 13.30 3.53
C VAL A 129 -1.84 12.00 4.20
N ASN A 130 -2.50 11.10 3.45
CA ASN A 130 -2.85 9.77 3.93
C ASN A 130 -1.62 8.97 4.35
N TYR A 131 -0.57 9.00 3.52
CA TYR A 131 0.71 8.37 3.85
C TYR A 131 1.33 8.96 5.12
N MET A 132 1.29 10.28 5.31
CA MET A 132 1.80 10.94 6.52
C MET A 132 1.05 10.49 7.79
N PHE A 133 -0.29 10.35 7.72
CA PHE A 133 -1.06 9.82 8.85
C PHE A 133 -0.73 8.35 9.11
N HIS A 134 -0.62 7.55 8.06
CA HIS A 134 -0.31 6.14 8.21
C HIS A 134 1.08 5.91 8.82
N HIS A 135 2.09 6.65 8.36
CA HIS A 135 3.45 6.59 8.91
C HIS A 135 3.51 6.92 10.41
N ARG A 136 2.63 7.82 10.89
CA ARG A 136 2.52 8.14 12.34
C ARG A 136 1.82 7.05 13.16
N THR A 137 1.02 6.19 12.53
CA THR A 137 0.32 5.08 13.21
C THR A 137 1.15 3.80 13.26
N THR A 138 2.06 3.62 12.31
CA THR A 138 2.91 2.42 12.25
C THR A 138 3.95 2.49 13.36
N ALA A 139 4.00 1.44 14.17
CA ALA A 139 5.01 1.31 15.22
C ALA A 139 6.40 1.14 14.60
N GLY A 140 7.40 1.79 15.19
CA GLY A 140 8.78 1.62 14.75
C GLY A 140 9.26 0.19 15.03
N PRO A 141 10.29 -0.30 14.31
CA PRO A 141 10.85 -1.64 14.57
C PRO A 141 11.36 -1.80 16.01
N GLY A 142 11.85 -0.71 16.64
CA GLY A 142 12.23 -0.70 18.05
C GLY A 142 11.04 -0.88 19.00
N ASP A 143 9.89 -0.28 18.69
CA ASP A 143 8.69 -0.40 19.51
C ASP A 143 8.07 -1.80 19.40
N LEU A 144 8.10 -2.42 18.21
CA LEU A 144 7.73 -3.83 18.02
C LEU A 144 8.65 -4.76 18.82
N ALA A 145 9.97 -4.57 18.73
CA ALA A 145 10.93 -5.41 19.45
C ALA A 145 10.72 -5.31 20.98
N ASN A 146 10.49 -4.11 21.49
CA ASN A 146 10.19 -3.88 22.91
C ASN A 146 8.90 -4.58 23.35
N ASN A 147 7.86 -4.58 22.52
CA ASN A 147 6.60 -5.26 22.85
C ASN A 147 6.69 -6.78 22.80
N MET A 148 7.43 -7.34 21.84
CA MET A 148 7.71 -8.77 21.79
C MET A 148 8.49 -9.25 23.02
N MET A 149 9.41 -8.44 23.54
CA MET A 149 10.14 -8.75 24.78
C MET A 149 9.27 -8.66 26.03
N LYS A 150 8.29 -7.74 26.06
CA LYS A 150 7.43 -7.53 27.22
C LYS A 150 6.22 -8.45 27.29
N LEU A 151 6.01 -9.33 26.30
CA LEU A 151 4.80 -10.14 26.15
C LEU A 151 3.52 -9.29 26.25
N GLN A 152 3.59 -8.04 25.80
CA GLN A 152 2.45 -7.14 25.89
C GLN A 152 1.47 -7.46 24.76
N GLU A 153 0.22 -7.73 25.10
CA GLU A 153 -0.85 -7.97 24.12
C GLU A 153 -1.23 -6.71 23.33
N GLN A 154 -0.89 -5.51 23.84
CA GLN A 154 -1.25 -4.25 23.22
C GLN A 154 -0.25 -3.84 22.14
N TRP A 155 -0.74 -3.58 20.92
CA TRP A 155 0.07 -3.13 19.79
C TRP A 155 0.83 -1.82 20.11
N PRO A 156 2.13 -1.67 19.76
CA PRO A 156 2.95 -0.53 20.18
C PRO A 156 2.66 0.77 19.43
N GLY A 157 1.74 0.74 18.46
CA GLY A 157 1.45 1.89 17.62
C GLY A 157 0.77 3.01 18.40
N ASN A 158 1.11 4.25 18.07
CA ASN A 158 0.41 5.43 18.57
C ASN A 158 -0.94 5.59 17.83
N TYR A 159 -1.83 4.62 18.06
CA TYR A 159 -3.20 4.59 17.55
C TYR A 159 -4.05 5.60 18.28
N THR A 160 -3.82 6.88 18.00
CA THR A 160 -4.77 7.90 18.39
C THR A 160 -5.99 7.83 17.47
N ASN A 161 -7.18 7.99 18.05
CA ASN A 161 -8.43 8.07 17.27
C ASN A 161 -8.38 9.15 16.18
N ALA A 162 -7.61 10.22 16.42
CA ALA A 162 -7.40 11.30 15.45
C ALA A 162 -6.66 10.82 14.20
N ASN A 163 -5.56 10.06 14.36
CA ASN A 163 -4.79 9.56 13.21
C ASN A 163 -5.59 8.55 12.39
N SER A 164 -6.31 7.64 13.04
CA SER A 164 -7.16 6.64 12.36
C SER A 164 -8.24 7.31 11.52
N ARG A 165 -8.93 8.32 12.08
CA ARG A 165 -9.93 9.11 11.34
C ARG A 165 -9.28 9.92 10.21
N GLY A 166 -8.10 10.48 10.43
CA GLY A 166 -7.33 11.20 9.41
C GLY A 166 -6.99 10.33 8.21
N THR A 167 -6.52 9.10 8.44
CA THR A 167 -6.28 8.10 7.39
C THR A 167 -7.57 7.78 6.63
N GLY A 168 -8.67 7.51 7.32
CA GLY A 168 -9.95 7.21 6.68
C GLY A 168 -10.46 8.37 5.79
N ILE A 169 -10.46 9.59 6.31
CA ILE A 169 -10.95 10.77 5.58
C ILE A 169 -10.07 11.06 4.35
N SER A 170 -8.75 11.09 4.53
CA SER A 170 -7.82 11.36 3.43
C SER A 170 -7.89 10.30 2.32
N PHE A 171 -8.09 9.03 2.68
CA PHE A 171 -8.31 7.95 1.71
C PHE A 171 -9.57 8.19 0.86
N TRP A 172 -10.71 8.46 1.50
CA TRP A 172 -11.96 8.72 0.78
C TRP A 172 -11.89 9.96 -0.09
N LEU A 173 -11.25 11.04 0.38
CA LEU A 173 -11.04 12.24 -0.43
C LEU A 173 -10.16 11.97 -1.65
N ALA A 174 -9.05 11.25 -1.48
CA ALA A 174 -8.17 10.88 -2.59
C ALA A 174 -8.93 10.04 -3.64
N LEU A 175 -9.72 9.06 -3.18
CA LEU A 175 -10.52 8.19 -4.03
C LEU A 175 -11.62 8.95 -4.79
N LEU A 176 -12.37 9.81 -4.10
CA LEU A 176 -13.42 10.63 -4.71
C LEU A 176 -12.85 11.60 -5.74
N LEU A 177 -11.72 12.24 -5.44
CA LEU A 177 -11.06 13.18 -6.37
C LEU A 177 -10.45 12.46 -7.58
N GLY A 178 -9.83 11.30 -7.38
CA GLY A 178 -9.29 10.48 -8.47
C GLY A 178 -10.38 9.96 -9.39
N SER A 179 -11.48 9.46 -8.83
CA SER A 179 -12.66 9.02 -9.60
C SER A 179 -13.33 10.20 -10.31
N GLY A 180 -13.44 11.35 -9.63
CA GLY A 180 -13.96 12.59 -10.20
C GLY A 180 -13.13 13.08 -11.38
N ALA A 181 -11.80 12.98 -11.31
CA ALA A 181 -10.92 13.32 -12.42
C ALA A 181 -11.17 12.45 -13.67
N LEU A 182 -11.40 11.15 -13.47
CA LEU A 182 -11.79 10.24 -14.56
C LEU A 182 -13.18 10.59 -15.13
N GLY A 183 -14.13 10.93 -14.26
CA GLY A 183 -15.46 11.41 -14.66
C GLY A 183 -15.40 12.69 -15.50
N PHE A 184 -14.57 13.66 -15.11
CA PHE A 184 -14.34 14.88 -15.86
C PHE A 184 -13.70 14.62 -17.22
N PHE A 185 -12.75 13.67 -17.30
CA PHE A 185 -12.19 13.25 -18.57
C PHE A 185 -13.27 12.67 -19.51
N ALA A 186 -14.07 11.71 -19.03
CA ALA A 186 -15.13 11.10 -19.82
C ALA A 186 -16.16 12.13 -20.30
N TRP A 187 -16.51 13.09 -19.44
CA TRP A 187 -17.38 14.20 -19.81
C TRP A 187 -16.73 15.12 -20.86
N GLY A 188 -15.45 15.45 -20.72
CA GLY A 188 -14.69 16.18 -21.73
C GLY A 188 -14.77 15.50 -23.09
N CYS A 189 -14.56 14.18 -23.15
CA CYS A 189 -14.69 13.39 -24.37
C CYS A 189 -16.09 13.48 -25.00
N PHE A 190 -17.13 13.37 -24.16
CA PHE A 190 -18.52 13.50 -24.63
C PHE A 190 -18.80 14.89 -25.21
N GLN A 191 -18.29 15.97 -24.59
CA GLN A 191 -18.45 17.33 -25.13
C GLN A 191 -17.75 17.50 -26.47
N VAL A 192 -16.52 16.99 -26.61
CA VAL A 192 -15.80 17.00 -27.89
C VAL A 192 -16.58 16.24 -28.96
N ALA A 193 -17.12 15.06 -28.62
CA ALA A 193 -17.93 14.27 -29.55
C ALA A 193 -19.18 15.03 -30.02
N ASN A 194 -19.87 15.73 -29.13
CA ASN A 194 -21.05 16.55 -29.48
C ASN A 194 -20.69 17.74 -30.38
N VAL A 195 -19.56 18.41 -30.11
CA VAL A 195 -19.10 19.49 -30.98
C VAL A 195 -18.78 18.93 -32.37
N LEU A 196 -18.06 17.81 -32.46
CA LEU A 196 -17.73 17.18 -33.73
C LEU A 196 -18.95 16.64 -34.49
N SER A 197 -19.99 16.17 -33.80
CA SER A 197 -21.23 15.72 -34.46
C SER A 197 -22.02 16.90 -35.02
N SER A 198 -22.07 18.03 -34.32
CA SER A 198 -22.71 19.26 -34.82
C SER A 198 -22.05 19.79 -36.09
N LEU A 199 -20.72 19.65 -36.20
CA LEU A 199 -19.96 20.08 -37.39
C LEU A 199 -20.21 19.22 -38.63
N LYS A 200 -20.56 17.94 -38.47
CA LYS A 200 -20.81 17.03 -39.61
C LYS A 200 -22.15 17.31 -40.32
N ILE A 201 -23.07 18.01 -39.68
CA ILE A 201 -24.43 18.22 -40.20
C ILE A 201 -24.45 19.28 -41.32
N GLU A 202 -23.38 20.06 -41.51
CA GLU A 202 -23.34 21.15 -42.50
C GLU A 202 -22.69 20.81 -43.85
N LEU A 203 -22.39 19.55 -44.16
CA LEU A 203 -21.93 19.22 -45.51
C LEU A 203 -23.11 19.36 -46.50
N PRO A 204 -23.11 20.35 -47.42
CA PRO A 204 -24.14 20.45 -48.42
C PRO A 204 -24.09 19.18 -49.27
N VAL A 205 -25.23 18.50 -49.38
CA VAL A 205 -25.43 17.46 -50.38
C VAL A 205 -25.28 18.16 -51.73
N LEU A 206 -24.11 18.02 -52.35
CA LEU A 206 -23.89 18.41 -53.73
C LEU A 206 -24.78 17.49 -54.59
N VAL A 207 -25.98 18.00 -54.91
CA VAL A 207 -26.86 17.48 -55.95
C VAL A 207 -26.43 18.07 -57.28
#